data_AF-A0A7S2XZN9-F1
#
_entry.id   AF-A0A7S2XZN9-F1
#
_cell.length_a   1.000
_cell.length_b   1.000
_cell.length_c   1.000
_cell.angle_alpha   90.00
_cell.angle_beta   90.00
_cell.angle_gamma   90.00
#
_symmetry.space_group_name_H-M   'P 1'
#
loop_
_entity.id
_entity.type
_entity.pdbx_description
1 polymer ?
#
loop_
_entity_poly.entity_id
_entity_poly.type
_entity_poly.pdbx_seq_one_letter_code
_entity_poly.pdbx_strand_id
1 'polypeptide(L)'
;PESNVPYSDLSCYRSYFHRFDDSCYGVIKGQRDIAAAMSTCEKMGGDLAKVDSQEENDFVAKLVGEDQEGAWIGLSDLYDEGKWTWIDTGNQPRFDLTGTWG
;
A
#
# COMPACT_ATOMS: atom_id res chain seq x y z
N PRO A 1 6.86 -30.17 8.07
CA PRO A 1 6.24 -29.51 9.24
C PRO A 1 5.62 -28.17 8.81
N GLU A 2 4.41 -28.23 8.27
CA GLU A 2 3.66 -27.09 7.73
C GLU A 2 2.16 -27.26 8.03
N SER A 3 1.76 -27.22 9.30
CA SER A 3 0.36 -27.56 9.63
C SER A 3 -0.32 -26.68 10.67
N ASN A 4 0.18 -25.49 10.98
CA ASN A 4 -0.48 -24.60 11.97
C ASN A 4 -0.60 -23.13 11.52
N VAL A 5 -0.53 -22.83 10.23
CA VAL A 5 -0.79 -21.47 9.75
C VAL A 5 -2.32 -21.29 9.59
N PRO A 6 -2.96 -20.33 10.28
CA PRO A 6 -4.39 -20.05 10.13
C PRO A 6 -4.75 -19.78 8.66
N TYR A 7 -5.95 -20.18 8.22
CA TYR A 7 -6.37 -20.02 6.82
C TYR A 7 -6.37 -18.55 6.35
N SER A 8 -6.54 -17.60 7.28
CA SER A 8 -6.42 -16.15 7.06
C SER A 8 -4.98 -15.65 6.89
N ASP A 9 -3.95 -16.45 7.22
CA ASP A 9 -2.55 -16.15 6.89
C ASP A 9 -2.18 -16.71 5.52
N LEU A 10 -2.85 -17.78 5.06
CA LEU A 10 -2.61 -18.36 3.74
C LEU A 10 -2.97 -17.42 2.58
N SER A 11 -3.86 -16.45 2.80
CA SER A 11 -4.24 -15.45 1.79
C SER A 11 -3.08 -14.52 1.42
N CYS A 12 -2.24 -14.15 2.38
CA CYS A 12 -1.02 -13.37 2.13
C CYS A 12 0.23 -14.27 1.95
N TYR A 13 0.14 -15.60 2.17
CA TYR A 13 1.26 -16.55 2.18
C TYR A 13 1.96 -16.79 0.82
N ARG A 14 1.80 -15.90 -0.16
CA ARG A 14 2.86 -15.76 -1.17
C ARG A 14 4.03 -15.09 -0.46
N SER A 15 5.25 -15.64 -0.60
CA SER A 15 6.48 -15.16 0.08
C SER A 15 6.90 -13.71 -0.22
N TYR A 16 6.03 -12.95 -0.89
CA TYR A 16 6.23 -11.59 -1.36
C TYR A 16 5.31 -10.57 -0.67
N PHE A 17 4.31 -11.03 0.10
CA PHE A 17 3.35 -10.17 0.78
C PHE A 17 3.40 -10.35 2.30
N HIS A 18 3.13 -9.25 3.01
CA HIS A 18 3.11 -9.17 4.45
C HIS A 18 1.72 -8.71 4.90
N ARG A 19 1.16 -9.37 5.93
CA ARG A 19 -0.16 -9.02 6.45
C ARG A 19 -0.07 -7.88 7.46
N PHE A 20 -0.99 -6.94 7.37
CA PHE A 20 -1.33 -5.98 8.42
C PHE A 20 -2.85 -5.90 8.51
N ASP A 21 -3.39 -6.12 9.71
CA ASP A 21 -4.81 -6.34 9.95
C ASP A 21 -5.44 -7.33 8.95
N ASP A 22 -6.45 -6.89 8.19
CA ASP A 22 -7.21 -7.70 7.23
C ASP A 22 -6.66 -7.58 5.78
N SER A 23 -5.50 -6.94 5.59
CA SER A 23 -4.93 -6.60 4.28
C SER A 23 -3.53 -7.22 4.05
N CYS A 24 -3.19 -7.47 2.78
CA CYS A 24 -1.87 -7.95 2.36
C CYS A 24 -1.11 -6.86 1.59
N TYR A 25 0.15 -6.60 1.97
CA TYR A 25 0.98 -5.54 1.39
C TYR A 25 2.26 -6.12 0.80
N GLY A 26 2.69 -5.61 -0.34
CA GLY A 26 3.93 -6.00 -0.99
C GLY A 26 4.56 -4.82 -1.71
N VAL A 27 5.88 -4.75 -1.70
CA VAL A 27 6.63 -3.65 -2.35
C VAL A 27 7.15 -4.15 -3.68
N ILE A 28 6.68 -3.53 -4.75
CA ILE A 28 7.07 -3.87 -6.13
C ILE A 28 8.06 -2.82 -6.61
N LYS A 29 9.28 -3.24 -6.92
CA LYS A 29 10.36 -2.34 -7.35
C LYS A 29 10.29 -2.04 -8.85
N GLY A 30 10.92 -0.93 -9.24
CA GLY A 30 11.22 -0.61 -10.64
C GLY A 30 10.17 0.24 -11.38
N GLN A 31 9.13 0.71 -10.68
CA GLN A 31 8.08 1.52 -11.29
C GLN A 31 8.46 3.00 -11.29
N ARG A 32 8.48 3.60 -12.48
CA ARG A 32 8.95 4.98 -12.70
C ARG A 32 7.86 6.02 -12.60
N ASP A 33 6.61 5.62 -12.72
CA ASP A 33 5.44 6.49 -12.65
C ASP A 33 4.25 5.76 -12.00
N ILE A 34 3.29 6.54 -11.51
CA ILE A 34 2.14 6.03 -10.79
C ILE A 34 1.23 5.14 -11.65
N ALA A 35 1.12 5.41 -12.95
CA ALA A 35 0.28 4.61 -13.85
C ALA A 35 0.87 3.20 -14.06
N ALA A 36 2.19 3.10 -14.21
CA ALA A 36 2.91 1.82 -14.25
C ALA A 36 2.76 1.06 -12.93
N ALA A 37 2.84 1.76 -11.79
CA ALA A 37 2.66 1.16 -10.48
C ALA A 37 1.23 0.60 -10.30
N MET A 38 0.19 1.39 -10.61
CA MET A 38 -1.21 0.96 -10.60
C MET A 38 -1.43 -0.28 -11.46
N SER A 39 -1.04 -0.22 -12.73
CA SER A 39 -1.23 -1.35 -13.65
C SER A 39 -0.51 -2.61 -13.17
N THR A 40 0.61 -2.48 -12.46
CA THR A 40 1.34 -3.63 -11.92
C THR A 40 0.62 -4.23 -10.71
N CYS A 41 0.14 -3.42 -9.77
CA CYS A 41 -0.68 -3.90 -8.65
C CYS A 41 -1.96 -4.60 -9.12
N GLU A 42 -2.67 -4.01 -10.09
CA GLU A 42 -3.88 -4.60 -10.68
C GLU A 42 -3.60 -5.97 -11.31
N LYS A 43 -2.50 -6.11 -12.05
CA LYS A 43 -2.07 -7.40 -12.63
C LYS A 43 -1.72 -8.44 -11.58
N MET A 44 -1.34 -8.01 -10.37
CA MET A 44 -1.07 -8.89 -9.23
C MET A 44 -2.33 -9.21 -8.42
N GLY A 45 -3.49 -8.66 -8.79
CA GLY A 45 -4.79 -8.92 -8.16
C GLY A 45 -5.05 -8.05 -6.92
N GLY A 46 -4.38 -6.91 -6.80
CA GLY A 46 -4.62 -5.92 -5.75
C GLY A 46 -4.53 -4.49 -6.30
N ASP A 47 -4.42 -3.52 -5.41
CA ASP A 47 -4.35 -2.09 -5.74
C ASP A 47 -3.11 -1.44 -5.12
N LEU A 48 -2.85 -0.17 -5.44
CA LEU A 48 -1.88 0.61 -4.67
C LEU A 48 -2.32 0.70 -3.21
N ALA A 49 -1.35 0.68 -2.29
CA ALA A 49 -1.63 0.64 -0.87
C ALA A 49 -2.48 1.84 -0.43
N LYS A 50 -3.48 1.57 0.40
CA LYS A 50 -4.18 2.57 1.20
C LYS A 50 -3.62 2.55 2.61
N VAL A 51 -3.72 3.68 3.29
CA VAL A 51 -3.24 3.84 4.66
C VAL A 51 -4.30 4.59 5.43
N ASP A 52 -4.98 3.91 6.34
CA ASP A 52 -6.11 4.43 7.11
C ASP A 52 -5.75 4.66 8.60
N SER A 53 -4.51 4.35 9.02
CA SER A 53 -4.02 4.61 10.38
C SER A 53 -2.52 4.91 10.43
N GLN A 54 -2.04 5.48 11.55
CA GLN A 54 -0.61 5.71 11.77
C GLN A 54 0.15 4.39 11.90
N GLU A 55 -0.45 3.38 12.54
CA GLU A 55 0.15 2.06 12.72
C GLU A 55 0.35 1.36 11.36
N GLU A 56 -0.62 1.51 10.46
CA GLU A 56 -0.52 1.03 9.08
C GLU A 56 0.54 1.80 8.29
N ASN A 57 0.62 3.14 8.47
CA ASN A 57 1.67 3.95 7.87
C ASN A 57 3.06 3.47 8.30
N ASP A 58 3.26 3.24 9.60
CA ASP A 58 4.51 2.75 10.17
C ASP A 58 4.85 1.35 9.65
N PHE A 59 3.85 0.49 9.48
CA PHE A 59 4.02 -0.83 8.89
C PHE A 59 4.46 -0.75 7.42
N VAL A 60 3.78 0.06 6.61
CA VAL A 60 4.11 0.26 5.19
C VAL A 60 5.48 0.90 5.03
N ALA A 61 5.82 1.90 5.86
CA ALA A 61 7.14 2.55 5.85
C ALA A 61 8.27 1.55 6.15
N LYS A 62 8.09 0.69 7.16
CA LYS A 62 9.04 -0.39 7.47
C LYS A 62 9.16 -1.40 6.34
N LEU A 63 8.07 -1.68 5.63
CA LEU A 63 8.05 -2.63 4.52
C LEU A 63 8.80 -2.10 3.29
N VAL A 64 8.69 -0.80 3.00
CA VAL A 64 9.47 -0.12 1.95
C VAL A 64 10.96 -0.19 2.28
N GLY A 65 11.31 -0.01 3.55
CA GLY A 65 12.68 -0.08 4.04
C GLY A 65 13.45 1.22 3.80
N GLU A 66 14.46 1.46 4.64
CA GLU A 66 15.19 2.73 4.69
C GLU A 66 16.05 3.02 3.44
N ASP A 67 16.44 1.98 2.70
CA ASP A 67 17.32 2.09 1.53
C ASP A 67 16.58 2.29 0.19
N GLN A 68 15.26 2.57 0.21
CA GLN A 68 14.49 2.80 -1.00
C GLN A 68 14.14 4.28 -1.16
N GLU A 69 14.10 4.77 -2.40
CA GLU A 69 13.67 6.14 -2.76
C GLU A 69 12.17 6.41 -2.51
N GLY A 70 11.50 5.56 -1.72
CA GLY A 70 10.07 5.54 -1.51
C GLY A 70 9.34 4.51 -2.37
N ALA A 71 8.01 4.46 -2.21
CA ALA A 71 7.12 3.61 -2.98
C ALA A 71 5.82 4.36 -3.31
N TRP A 72 5.22 4.04 -4.45
CA TRP A 72 3.91 4.57 -4.81
C TRP A 72 2.82 3.99 -3.91
N ILE A 73 1.96 4.86 -3.39
CA ILE A 73 0.72 4.51 -2.69
C ILE A 73 -0.48 5.08 -3.45
N GLY A 74 -1.69 4.68 -3.06
CA GLY A 74 -2.92 5.05 -3.78
C GLY A 74 -3.39 6.48 -3.54
N LEU A 75 -2.67 7.30 -2.76
CA LEU A 75 -3.08 8.66 -2.41
C LEU A 75 -2.66 9.64 -3.50
N SER A 76 -3.60 10.44 -3.99
CA SER A 76 -3.37 11.37 -5.09
C SER A 76 -4.32 12.56 -5.08
N ASP A 77 -3.86 13.69 -5.60
CA ASP A 77 -4.66 14.89 -5.87
C ASP A 77 -5.02 15.05 -7.37
N LEU A 78 -4.88 13.99 -8.17
CA LEU A 78 -5.14 13.98 -9.62
C LEU A 78 -6.53 14.51 -10.01
N TYR A 79 -7.53 14.36 -9.14
CA TYR A 79 -8.90 14.78 -9.42
C TYR A 79 -9.17 16.25 -9.08
N ASP A 80 -8.48 16.81 -8.08
CA ASP A 80 -8.65 18.18 -7.60
C ASP A 80 -7.37 18.59 -6.86
N GLU A 81 -6.58 19.47 -7.47
CA GLU A 81 -5.26 19.89 -6.97
C GLU A 81 -5.37 20.44 -5.54
N GLY A 82 -4.54 19.91 -4.64
CA GLY A 82 -4.59 20.25 -3.21
C GLY A 82 -5.66 19.48 -2.41
N LYS A 83 -6.44 18.60 -3.03
CA LYS A 83 -7.33 17.64 -2.33
C LYS A 83 -6.90 16.20 -2.58
N TRP A 84 -6.20 15.65 -1.59
CA TRP A 84 -5.77 14.27 -1.61
C TRP A 84 -6.95 13.30 -1.44
N THR A 85 -7.00 12.31 -2.34
CA THR A 85 -8.03 11.27 -2.38
C THR A 85 -7.40 9.93 -2.76
N TRP A 86 -8.06 8.83 -2.42
CA TRP A 86 -7.64 7.50 -2.88
C TRP A 86 -8.05 7.30 -4.34
N ILE A 87 -7.11 6.93 -5.21
CA ILE A 87 -7.33 6.84 -6.67
C ILE A 87 -8.48 5.89 -7.04
N ASP A 88 -8.70 4.84 -6.25
CA ASP A 88 -9.71 3.82 -6.56
C ASP A 88 -11.15 4.26 -6.23
N THR A 89 -11.33 5.16 -5.26
CA THR A 89 -12.64 5.53 -4.70
C THR A 89 -12.94 7.02 -4.84
N GLY A 90 -11.92 7.86 -5.05
CA GLY A 90 -12.05 9.32 -5.03
C GLY A 90 -12.39 9.89 -3.65
N ASN A 91 -12.35 9.07 -2.59
CA ASN A 91 -12.67 9.49 -1.24
C ASN A 91 -11.45 10.10 -0.56
N GLN A 92 -11.69 11.09 0.30
CA GLN A 92 -10.66 11.67 1.15
C GLN A 92 -10.13 10.62 2.15
N PRO A 93 -8.84 10.68 2.49
CA PRO A 93 -8.29 9.80 3.51
C PRO A 93 -8.94 10.12 4.86
N ARG A 94 -9.26 9.08 5.64
CA ARG A 94 -9.82 9.25 7.00
C ARG A 94 -8.76 9.68 8.00
N PHE A 95 -7.50 9.35 7.70
CA PHE A 95 -6.32 9.71 8.46
C PHE A 95 -5.55 10.78 7.71
N ASP A 96 -5.13 11.83 8.41
CA ASP A 96 -4.36 12.91 7.78
C ASP A 96 -2.89 12.48 7.58
N LEU A 97 -2.62 11.92 6.41
CA LEU A 97 -1.27 11.53 5.99
C LEU A 97 -0.38 12.73 5.63
N THR A 98 -0.95 13.93 5.47
CA THR A 98 -0.20 15.11 5.01
C THR A 98 0.73 15.67 6.09
N GLY A 99 0.48 15.35 7.36
CA GLY A 99 1.34 15.70 8.49
C GLY A 99 2.41 14.66 8.85
N THR A 100 2.36 13.46 8.26
CA THR A 100 3.23 12.33 8.62
C THR A 100 4.50 12.26 7.77
N TRP A 101 4.47 12.84 6.56
CA TRP A 101 5.58 12.86 5.60
C TRP A 101 6.13 14.28 5.39
N GLY A 102 6.32 15.01 6.50
CA GLY A 102 6.91 16.35 6.54
C GLY A 102 8.40 16.34 6.89
#